data_AF-A0A534LLT7-F1
#
_entry.id   AF-A0A534LLT7-F1
#
_cell.length_a   1.000
_cell.length_b   1.000
_cell.length_c   1.000
_cell.angle_alpha   90.00
_cell.angle_beta   90.00
_cell.angle_gamma   90.00
#
_symmetry.space_group_name_H-M   'P 1'
#
loop_
_entity.id
_entity.type
_entity.pdbx_description
1 polymer ?
#
loop_
_entity_poly.entity_id
_entity_poly.type
_entity_poly.pdbx_seq_one_letter_code
_entity_poly.pdbx_strand_id
1 'polypeptide(L)'
;EGFEGRTTYASIGGCYYAARLAVGEALVRERRQAATVILRETHPGCIMPVGVWNVREHVREALRRPPHLFPSMADTLEYLQTRLDIPMSRYVRTSEVLQYVLHQRTFDDFDLFAHPAAST
;
A
#
# COMPACT_ATOMS: atom_id res chain seq x y z
N GLU A 1 7.90 3.28 4.95
CA GLU A 1 9.27 3.78 5.12
C GLU A 1 10.12 2.61 5.56
N GLY A 2 11.41 2.60 5.23
CA GLY A 2 12.32 1.60 5.76
C GLY A 2 12.51 1.76 7.27
N PHE A 3 13.35 0.90 7.85
CA PHE A 3 13.63 0.86 9.28
C PHE A 3 14.15 2.20 9.84
N GLU A 4 15.00 2.90 9.07
CA GLU A 4 15.60 4.18 9.48
C GLU A 4 14.65 5.39 9.33
N GLY A 5 13.44 5.17 8.82
CA GLY A 5 12.50 6.24 8.54
C GLY A 5 12.94 7.11 7.36
N ARG A 6 12.39 8.33 7.30
CA ARG A 6 12.66 9.32 6.25
C ARG A 6 13.29 10.56 6.85
N THR A 7 14.41 10.98 6.29
CA THR A 7 15.15 12.18 6.70
C THR A 7 14.96 13.37 5.76
N THR A 8 14.46 13.13 4.55
CA THR A 8 14.24 14.15 3.51
C THR A 8 12.75 14.34 3.19
N TYR A 9 12.39 15.49 2.65
CA TYR A 9 11.01 15.75 2.27
C TYR A 9 10.50 14.76 1.20
N ALA A 10 9.23 14.34 1.29
CA ALA A 10 8.65 13.40 0.34
C ALA A 10 8.59 13.99 -1.08
N SER A 11 9.06 13.23 -2.08
CA SER A 11 9.10 13.68 -3.48
C SER A 11 7.72 14.00 -4.06
N ILE A 12 6.68 13.26 -3.65
CA ILE A 12 5.28 13.53 -4.03
C ILE A 12 4.67 14.70 -3.26
N GLY A 13 5.42 15.30 -2.33
CA GLY A 13 5.03 16.49 -1.57
C GLY A 13 4.04 16.23 -0.45
N GLY A 14 3.26 17.26 -0.11
CA GLY A 14 2.39 17.28 1.06
C GLY A 14 1.36 16.14 1.12
N CYS A 15 0.94 15.61 -0.03
CA CYS A 15 -0.05 14.52 -0.08
C CYS A 15 0.42 13.26 0.65
N TYR A 16 1.73 13.01 0.67
CA TYR A 16 2.34 11.92 1.43
C TYR A 16 2.01 12.04 2.93
N TYR A 17 2.27 13.22 3.50
CA TYR A 17 2.12 13.44 4.94
C TYR A 17 0.64 13.47 5.35
N ALA A 18 -0.23 14.04 4.52
CA ALA A 18 -1.67 14.02 4.74
C ALA A 18 -2.25 12.61 4.74
N ALA A 19 -1.85 11.78 3.77
CA ALA A 19 -2.21 10.37 3.71
C ALA A 19 -1.68 9.60 4.93
N ARG A 20 -0.40 9.78 5.26
CA ARG A 20 0.25 9.12 6.39
C ARG A 20 -0.44 9.43 7.72
N LEU A 21 -0.81 10.68 7.94
CA LEU A 21 -1.53 11.08 9.14
C LEU A 21 -2.88 10.35 9.25
N ALA A 22 -3.66 10.33 8.16
CA ALA A 22 -4.96 9.65 8.14
C ALA A 22 -4.86 8.13 8.38
N VAL A 23 -3.86 7.48 7.79
CA VAL A 23 -3.56 6.05 8.03
C VAL A 23 -3.13 5.82 9.47
N GLY A 24 -2.24 6.66 10.00
CA GLY A 24 -1.76 6.56 11.38
C GLY A 24 -2.89 6.68 12.41
N GLU A 25 -3.80 7.63 12.21
CA GLU A 25 -5.00 7.77 13.04
C GLU A 25 -5.87 6.49 13.03
N ALA A 26 -5.98 5.82 11.86
CA ALA A 26 -6.73 4.58 11.75
C ALA A 26 -6.06 3.41 12.46
N LEU A 27 -4.78 3.21 12.23
CA LEU A 27 -4.00 2.15 12.86
C LEU A 27 -3.95 2.31 14.39
N VAL A 28 -3.85 3.54 14.89
CA VAL A 28 -3.92 3.82 16.34
C VAL A 28 -5.28 3.44 16.91
N ARG A 29 -6.38 3.84 16.25
CA ARG A 29 -7.74 3.52 16.69
C ARG A 29 -8.00 2.01 16.71
N GLU A 30 -7.51 1.31 15.68
CA GLU A 30 -7.64 -0.14 15.54
C GLU A 30 -6.66 -0.91 16.43
N ARG A 31 -5.67 -0.22 17.03
CA ARG A 31 -4.54 -0.81 17.77
C ARG A 31 -3.76 -1.83 16.93
N ARG A 32 -3.48 -1.48 15.67
CA ARG A 32 -2.76 -2.33 14.72
C ARG A 32 -1.52 -1.64 14.19
N GLN A 33 -0.58 -2.45 13.72
CA GLN A 33 0.55 -2.02 12.92
C GLN A 33 0.44 -2.70 11.56
N ALA A 34 0.66 -1.95 10.48
CA ALA A 34 0.59 -2.47 9.13
C ALA A 34 1.51 -1.68 8.18
N ALA A 35 1.97 -2.36 7.13
CA ALA A 35 2.39 -1.67 5.92
C ALA A 35 1.16 -1.16 5.18
N THR A 36 1.25 0.01 4.54
CA THR A 36 0.12 0.59 3.81
C THR A 36 0.59 1.16 2.48
N VAL A 37 -0.17 0.87 1.43
CA VAL A 37 0.00 1.42 0.09
C VAL A 37 -1.28 2.13 -0.28
N ILE A 38 -1.16 3.36 -0.78
CA ILE A 38 -2.29 4.14 -1.28
C ILE A 38 -2.07 4.37 -2.77
N LEU A 39 -2.98 3.84 -3.58
CA LEU A 39 -3.00 4.05 -5.02
C LEU A 39 -4.04 5.12 -5.32
N ARG A 40 -3.62 6.20 -6.00
CA ARG A 40 -4.48 7.33 -6.33
C ARG A 40 -4.07 7.91 -7.67
N GLU A 41 -5.06 8.16 -8.51
CA GLU A 41 -4.91 8.79 -9.81
C GLU A 41 -5.48 10.21 -9.79
N THR A 42 -4.85 11.10 -10.54
CA THR A 42 -5.40 12.44 -10.80
C THR A 42 -5.73 12.49 -12.27
N HIS A 43 -7.00 12.64 -12.60
CA HIS A 43 -7.48 12.65 -13.97
C HIS A 43 -7.50 14.08 -14.51
N PRO A 44 -7.32 14.29 -15.83
CA PRO A 44 -7.35 15.62 -16.45
C PRO A 44 -8.61 16.44 -16.15
N GLY A 45 -9.73 15.80 -15.81
CA GLY A 45 -10.97 16.47 -15.40
C GLY A 45 -10.98 17.04 -13.97
N CYS A 46 -9.89 16.93 -13.21
CA CYS A 46 -9.77 17.55 -11.89
C CYS A 46 -9.54 19.06 -12.03
N ILE A 47 -10.62 19.82 -12.24
CA ILE A 47 -10.60 21.26 -12.57
C ILE A 47 -10.17 22.15 -11.39
N MET A 48 -10.31 21.70 -10.14
CA MET A 48 -10.04 22.51 -8.95
C MET A 48 -8.88 21.99 -8.10
N PRO A 49 -7.88 22.82 -7.76
CA PRO A 49 -6.83 22.45 -6.81
C PRO A 49 -7.39 22.51 -5.38
N VAL A 50 -7.94 21.39 -4.91
CA VAL A 50 -8.52 21.28 -3.55
C VAL A 50 -7.43 21.18 -2.46
N GLY A 51 -6.16 21.18 -2.86
CA GLY A 51 -5.02 21.11 -1.96
C GLY A 51 -4.89 19.75 -1.27
N VAL A 52 -3.99 19.70 -0.30
CA VAL A 52 -3.55 18.45 0.35
C VAL A 52 -4.64 17.87 1.26
N TRP A 53 -5.55 18.71 1.79
CA TRP A 53 -6.60 18.27 2.71
C TRP A 53 -7.54 17.24 2.08
N ASN A 54 -7.80 17.34 0.76
CA ASN A 54 -8.63 16.40 0.02
C ASN A 54 -8.11 14.96 0.11
N VAL A 55 -6.79 14.79 0.04
CA VAL A 55 -6.15 13.47 0.19
C VAL A 55 -6.38 12.93 1.59
N ARG A 56 -6.20 13.77 2.62
CA ARG A 56 -6.43 13.38 4.01
C ARG A 56 -7.87 12.90 4.23
N GLU A 57 -8.85 13.65 3.73
CA GLU A 57 -10.24 13.31 3.96
C GLU A 57 -10.69 12.09 3.19
N HIS A 58 -10.30 11.94 1.92
CA HIS A 58 -10.59 10.72 1.15
C HIS A 58 -9.98 9.48 1.77
N VAL A 59 -8.77 9.57 2.33
CA VAL A 59 -8.13 8.43 3.01
C VAL A 59 -8.86 8.09 4.32
N ARG A 60 -9.24 9.10 5.13
CA ARG A 60 -10.05 8.86 6.34
C ARG A 60 -11.38 8.23 6.04
N GLU A 61 -12.04 8.71 4.99
CA GLU A 61 -13.29 8.17 4.51
C GLU A 61 -13.13 6.69 4.14
N ALA A 62 -12.16 6.37 3.28
CA ALA A 62 -11.91 5.01 2.83
C ALA A 62 -11.64 4.05 3.99
N LEU A 63 -10.89 4.49 5.00
CA LEU A 63 -10.55 3.69 6.19
C LEU A 63 -11.71 3.56 7.20
N ARG A 64 -12.79 4.33 7.07
CA ARG A 64 -14.01 4.18 7.88
C ARG A 64 -15.02 3.22 7.25
N ARG A 65 -14.94 3.00 5.94
CA ARG A 65 -15.83 2.07 5.23
C ARG A 65 -15.40 0.61 5.45
N PRO A 66 -16.34 -0.34 5.34
CA PRO A 66 -15.98 -1.76 5.28
C PRO A 66 -14.99 -2.03 4.14
N PRO A 67 -13.84 -2.67 4.42
CA PRO A 67 -12.85 -2.98 3.39
C PRO A 67 -13.30 -4.17 2.53
N HIS A 68 -12.77 -4.24 1.31
CA HIS A 68 -12.78 -5.47 0.54
C HIS A 68 -11.60 -6.34 1.00
N LEU A 69 -11.87 -7.60 1.36
CA LEU A 69 -10.87 -8.57 1.77
C LEU A 69 -10.62 -9.54 0.62
N PHE A 70 -9.35 -9.83 0.36
CA PHE A 70 -8.92 -10.73 -0.69
C PHE A 70 -8.12 -11.89 -0.10
N PRO A 71 -8.28 -13.12 -0.60
CA PRO A 71 -7.58 -14.27 -0.08
C PRO A 71 -6.09 -14.29 -0.51
N SER A 72 -5.75 -13.65 -1.63
CA SER A 72 -4.37 -13.50 -2.07
C SER A 72 -4.04 -12.09 -2.59
N MET A 73 -2.74 -11.83 -2.69
CA MET A 73 -2.24 -10.62 -3.33
C MET A 73 -2.56 -10.60 -4.83
N ALA A 74 -2.58 -11.76 -5.50
CA ALA A 74 -2.95 -11.84 -6.91
C ALA A 74 -4.39 -11.35 -7.14
N ASP A 75 -5.35 -11.81 -6.32
CA ASP A 75 -6.75 -11.37 -6.39
C ASP A 75 -6.88 -9.87 -6.12
N THR A 76 -6.08 -9.35 -5.18
CA THR A 76 -6.04 -7.91 -4.87
C THR A 76 -5.58 -7.10 -6.09
N LEU A 77 -4.50 -7.53 -6.75
CA LEU A 77 -3.95 -6.84 -7.92
C LEU A 77 -4.89 -6.95 -9.13
N GLU A 78 -5.55 -8.09 -9.35
CA GLU A 78 -6.57 -8.26 -10.39
C GLU A 78 -7.75 -7.31 -10.17
N TYR A 79 -8.28 -7.24 -8.95
CA TYR A 79 -9.35 -6.29 -8.63
C TYR A 79 -8.93 -4.85 -8.88
N LEU A 80 -7.74 -4.44 -8.42
CA LEU A 80 -7.23 -3.07 -8.61
C LEU A 80 -7.06 -2.69 -10.09
N GLN A 81 -6.68 -3.63 -10.96
CA GLN A 81 -6.59 -3.39 -12.41
C GLN A 81 -7.92 -2.98 -13.03
N THR A 82 -9.05 -3.39 -12.44
CA THR A 82 -10.38 -3.00 -12.93
C THR A 82 -10.81 -1.59 -12.50
N ARG A 83 -10.05 -0.97 -11.57
CA ARG A 83 -10.42 0.30 -10.91
C ARG A 83 -9.48 1.46 -11.23
N LEU A 84 -8.30 1.17 -11.77
CA LEU A 84 -7.23 2.13 -12.00
C LEU A 84 -6.93 2.20 -13.50
N ASP A 85 -6.75 3.41 -14.03
CA ASP A 85 -6.43 3.64 -15.43
C ASP A 85 -4.94 3.36 -15.73
N ILE A 86 -4.07 3.59 -14.74
CA ILE A 86 -2.64 3.33 -14.87
C ILE A 86 -2.39 1.83 -14.67
N PRO A 87 -1.64 1.16 -15.58
CA PRO A 87 -1.35 -0.26 -15.46
C PRO A 87 -0.69 -0.63 -14.13
N MET A 88 -1.15 -1.73 -13.51
CA MET A 88 -0.63 -2.17 -12.20
C MET A 88 0.88 -2.43 -12.18
N SER A 89 1.46 -2.82 -13.31
CA SER A 89 2.91 -2.98 -13.47
C SER A 89 3.70 -1.70 -13.14
N ARG A 90 3.13 -0.51 -13.40
CA ARG A 90 3.77 0.77 -13.06
C ARG A 90 3.77 1.01 -11.56
N TYR A 91 2.67 0.71 -10.87
CA TYR A 91 2.59 0.83 -9.41
C TYR A 91 3.55 -0.14 -8.73
N VAL A 92 3.56 -1.41 -9.16
CA VAL A 92 4.46 -2.44 -8.64
C VAL A 92 5.91 -2.03 -8.81
N ARG A 93 6.31 -1.53 -9.99
CA ARG A 93 7.69 -1.10 -10.24
C ARG A 93 8.12 0.11 -9.41
N THR A 94 7.19 1.01 -9.06
CA THR A 94 7.52 2.29 -8.40
C THR A 94 7.42 2.19 -6.87
N SER A 95 6.55 1.33 -6.35
CA SER A 95 6.30 1.22 -4.92
C SER A 95 7.26 0.25 -4.25
N GLU A 96 8.20 0.79 -3.47
CA GLU A 96 9.09 -0.02 -2.62
C GLU A 96 8.32 -0.95 -1.68
N VAL A 97 7.19 -0.49 -1.15
CA VAL A 97 6.35 -1.31 -0.26
C VAL A 97 5.73 -2.49 -1.01
N LEU A 98 5.25 -2.29 -2.24
CA LEU A 98 4.72 -3.40 -3.04
C LEU A 98 5.84 -4.36 -3.44
N GLN A 99 7.01 -3.86 -3.85
CA GLN A 99 8.17 -4.70 -4.12
C GLN A 99 8.55 -5.55 -2.92
N TYR A 100 8.61 -4.94 -1.72
CA TYR A 100 8.89 -5.66 -0.49
C TYR A 100 7.83 -6.73 -0.21
N VAL A 101 6.54 -6.38 -0.25
CA VAL A 101 5.46 -7.36 0.03
C VAL A 101 5.40 -8.49 -1.00
N LEU A 102 5.78 -8.24 -2.26
CA LEU A 102 5.72 -9.23 -3.33
C LEU A 102 6.95 -10.13 -3.42
N HIS A 103 8.12 -9.63 -3.01
CA HIS A 103 9.39 -10.33 -3.23
C HIS A 103 10.10 -10.73 -1.93
N GLN A 104 9.78 -10.09 -0.80
CA GLN A 104 10.35 -10.47 0.48
C GLN A 104 9.76 -11.80 0.93
N ARG A 105 10.63 -12.80 1.08
CA ARG A 105 10.28 -14.03 1.80
C ARG A 105 10.39 -13.79 3.30
N THR A 106 9.36 -14.20 4.02
CA THR A 106 9.31 -14.27 5.47
C THR A 106 9.86 -15.61 5.95
N PHE A 107 10.12 -15.75 7.25
CA PHE A 107 10.58 -17.02 7.81
C PHE A 107 9.58 -18.16 7.56
N ASP A 108 8.28 -17.86 7.53
CA ASP A 108 7.22 -18.83 7.26
C ASP A 108 7.29 -19.41 5.83
N ASP A 109 7.95 -18.71 4.90
CA ASP A 109 8.15 -19.18 3.53
C ASP A 109 9.28 -20.22 3.41
N PHE A 110 10.06 -20.43 4.47
CA PHE A 110 11.12 -21.43 4.49
C PHE A 110 10.66 -22.63 5.30
N ASP A 111 10.57 -23.79 4.66
CA ASP A 111 10.33 -25.05 5.36
C ASP A 111 11.61 -25.49 6.06
N LEU A 112 11.85 -24.93 7.25
CA LEU A 112 13.04 -25.20 8.07
C LEU A 112 13.10 -26.65 8.58
N PHE A 113 12.01 -27.41 8.44
CA PHE A 113 11.89 -28.80 8.88
C PHE A 113 11.63 -29.77 7.71
N ALA A 114 11.71 -29.32 6.46
CA ALA A 114 11.70 -30.21 5.31
C ALA A 114 12.88 -31.18 5.42
N HIS A 115 12.59 -32.43 5.79
CA HIS A 115 13.57 -33.50 5.72
C HIS A 115 14.04 -33.61 4.26
N PRO A 116 15.36 -33.74 4.01
CA PRO A 116 15.84 -33.95 2.66
C PRO A 116 15.13 -35.18 2.10
N ALA A 117 14.37 -34.99 1.03
CA ALA A 117 13.75 -36.09 0.30
C ALA A 117 14.86 -37.06 -0.04
N ALA A 118 14.74 -38.30 0.45
CA ALA A 118 15.69 -39.36 0.18
C ALA A 118 15.81 -39.51 -1.34
N SER A 119 16.95 -39.08 -1.88
CA SER A 119 17.33 -39.31 -3.26
C SER A 119 17.34 -40.82 -3.51
N THR A 120 16.44 -41.27 -4.38
CA THR A 120 16.43 -42.63 -4.96
C THR A 120 17.00 -42.54 -6.37
#